data_AF-A0AAV4S600-F1
#
_entry.id   AF-A0AAV4S600-F1
#
_cell.length_a   1.000
_cell.length_b   1.000
_cell.length_c   1.000
_cell.angle_alpha   90.00
_cell.angle_beta   90.00
_cell.angle_gamma   90.00
#
_symmetry.space_group_name_H-M   'P 1'
#
loop_
_entity.id
_entity.type
_entity.pdbx_description
1 polymer ?
#
loop_
_entity_poly.entity_id
_entity_poly.type
_entity_poly.pdbx_seq_one_letter_code
_entity_poly.pdbx_strand_id
1 'polypeptide(L)'
;MVKYASNLKDKVAEISLKFKDDIRIKIAGEHLKIFPKDIDNHRAITRYLTETQLEYFVITPKSQRPLKAVLKGIPPTILLRRSNRD
;
A
#
# COMPACT_ATOMS: atom_id res chain seq x y z
N MET A 1 -20.53 4.24 -9.30
CA MET A 1 -20.98 2.83 -9.36
C MET A 1 -19.77 1.98 -9.03
N VAL A 2 -19.76 1.33 -7.86
CA VAL A 2 -18.62 0.51 -7.42
C VAL A 2 -18.57 -0.75 -8.30
N LYS A 3 -17.43 -0.97 -8.97
CA LYS A 3 -17.23 -2.17 -9.80
C LYS A 3 -16.56 -3.25 -8.96
N TYR A 4 -17.37 -4.06 -8.28
CA TYR A 4 -16.87 -5.26 -7.63
C TYR A 4 -16.55 -6.33 -8.68
N ALA A 5 -15.43 -7.03 -8.51
CA ALA A 5 -15.15 -8.21 -9.31
C ALA A 5 -16.18 -9.30 -8.95
N SER A 6 -17.03 -9.66 -9.92
CA SER A 6 -18.06 -10.69 -9.75
C SER A 6 -17.48 -12.08 -9.50
N ASN A 7 -16.22 -12.33 -9.88
CA ASN A 7 -15.53 -13.59 -9.62
C ASN A 7 -14.08 -13.38 -9.16
N LEU A 8 -13.84 -13.64 -7.87
CA LEU A 8 -12.54 -13.47 -7.23
C LEU A 8 -11.49 -14.46 -7.78
N LYS A 9 -11.91 -15.67 -8.17
CA LYS A 9 -11.01 -16.71 -8.71
C LYS A 9 -10.47 -16.32 -10.07
N ASP A 10 -11.32 -15.78 -10.93
CA ASP A 10 -10.91 -15.33 -12.27
C ASP A 10 -9.92 -14.17 -12.17
N LYS A 11 -10.15 -13.24 -11.22
CA LYS A 11 -9.20 -12.15 -10.95
C LYS A 11 -7.88 -12.63 -10.38
N VAL A 12 -7.88 -13.67 -9.54
CA VAL A 12 -6.63 -14.32 -9.09
C VAL A 12 -5.86 -14.83 -10.31
N ALA A 13 -6.52 -15.54 -11.23
CA ALA A 13 -5.89 -16.08 -12.43
C ALA A 13 -5.35 -14.96 -13.35
N GLU A 14 -6.14 -13.91 -13.58
CA GLU A 14 -5.75 -12.74 -14.39
C GLU A 14 -4.50 -12.04 -13.82
N ILE A 15 -4.52 -11.75 -12.51
CA ILE A 15 -3.43 -11.05 -11.83
C ILE A 15 -2.18 -11.93 -11.76
N SER A 16 -2.33 -13.23 -11.42
CA SER A 16 -1.22 -14.19 -11.44
C SER A 16 -0.63 -14.36 -12.83
N LEU A 17 -1.43 -14.33 -13.90
CA LEU A 17 -0.91 -14.42 -15.26
C LEU A 17 -0.12 -13.16 -15.66
N LYS A 18 -0.60 -11.99 -15.24
CA LYS A 18 0.01 -10.69 -15.56
C LYS A 18 1.33 -10.44 -14.83
N PHE A 19 1.40 -10.83 -13.56
CA PHE A 19 2.55 -10.56 -12.69
C PHE A 19 3.36 -11.81 -12.31
N LYS A 20 2.94 -13.01 -12.72
CA LYS A 20 3.69 -14.28 -12.54
C LYS A 20 4.28 -14.45 -11.13
N ASP A 21 5.56 -14.77 -11.04
CA ASP A 21 6.29 -15.10 -9.81
C ASP A 21 6.70 -13.86 -8.98
N ASP A 22 6.33 -12.66 -9.43
CA ASP A 22 6.71 -11.39 -8.80
C ASP A 22 5.74 -10.94 -7.69
N ILE A 23 4.68 -11.73 -7.50
CA ILE A 23 3.66 -11.49 -6.48
C ILE A 23 3.25 -12.80 -5.79
N ARG A 24 2.85 -12.67 -4.53
CA ARG A 24 2.12 -13.74 -3.82
C ARG A 24 0.70 -13.28 -3.57
N ILE A 25 -0.26 -14.14 -3.90
CA ILE A 25 -1.69 -13.85 -3.72
C ILE A 25 -2.27 -14.72 -2.61
N LYS A 26 -3.14 -14.14 -1.78
CA LYS A 26 -3.92 -14.86 -0.75
C LYS A 26 -5.36 -14.37 -0.73
N ILE A 27 -6.30 -15.31 -0.83
CA ILE A 27 -7.73 -15.04 -0.61
C ILE A 27 -7.99 -14.93 0.89
N ALA A 28 -8.69 -13.89 1.32
CA ALA A 28 -9.02 -13.61 2.71
C ALA A 28 -10.49 -13.16 2.83
N GLY A 29 -11.41 -14.12 2.89
CA GLY A 29 -12.85 -13.86 2.85
C GLY A 29 -13.23 -13.25 1.50
N GLU A 30 -13.90 -12.10 1.55
CA GLU A 30 -14.32 -11.33 0.36
C GLU A 30 -13.19 -10.52 -0.26
N HIS A 31 -11.97 -10.57 0.30
CA HIS A 31 -10.85 -9.75 -0.12
C HIS A 31 -9.73 -10.57 -0.77
N LEU A 32 -9.05 -9.94 -1.74
CA LEU A 32 -7.82 -10.44 -2.32
C LEU A 32 -6.63 -9.70 -1.72
N LYS A 33 -5.70 -10.42 -1.07
CA LYS A 33 -4.44 -9.85 -0.58
C LYS A 33 -3.32 -10.15 -1.57
N ILE A 34 -2.68 -9.11 -2.06
CA ILE A 34 -1.55 -9.19 -3.00
C ILE A 34 -0.30 -8.72 -2.25
N PHE A 35 0.72 -9.54 -2.26
CA PHE A 35 2.02 -9.27 -1.64
C PHE A 35 3.06 -9.12 -2.76
N PRO A 36 3.44 -7.88 -3.12
CA PRO A 36 4.50 -7.66 -4.10
C PRO A 36 5.86 -8.08 -3.54
N LYS A 37 6.72 -8.59 -4.41
CA LYS A 37 8.11 -8.98 -4.07
C LYS A 37 9.01 -7.78 -3.78
N ASP A 38 8.83 -6.69 -4.53
CA ASP A 38 9.62 -5.46 -4.41
C ASP A 38 8.77 -4.19 -4.65
N ILE A 39 9.43 -3.03 -4.59
CA ILE A 39 8.78 -1.73 -4.73
C ILE A 39 8.31 -1.42 -6.15
N ASP A 40 8.98 -1.96 -7.16
CA ASP A 40 8.62 -1.73 -8.56
C ASP A 40 7.36 -2.53 -8.90
N ASN A 41 7.25 -3.76 -8.40
CA ASN A 41 6.04 -4.58 -8.50
C ASN A 41 4.88 -3.94 -7.74
N HIS A 42 5.13 -3.39 -6.55
CA HIS A 42 4.12 -2.63 -5.82
C HIS A 42 3.56 -1.48 -6.67
N ARG A 43 4.43 -0.69 -7.33
CA ARG A 43 4.01 0.41 -8.21
C ARG A 43 3.24 -0.10 -9.44
N ALA A 44 3.71 -1.18 -10.07
CA ALA A 44 3.07 -1.77 -11.24
C ALA A 44 1.65 -2.29 -10.93
N ILE A 45 1.47 -2.96 -9.80
CA ILE A 45 0.15 -3.46 -9.34
C ILE A 45 -0.77 -2.29 -9.01
N THR A 46 -0.29 -1.31 -8.26
CA THR A 46 -1.06 -0.11 -7.90
C THR A 46 -1.57 0.61 -9.15
N ARG A 47 -0.70 0.76 -10.17
CA ARG A 47 -1.06 1.34 -11.46
C ARG A 47 -2.14 0.52 -12.16
N TYR A 48 -1.96 -0.80 -12.28
CA TYR A 48 -2.93 -1.69 -12.90
C TYR A 48 -4.31 -1.65 -12.22
N LEU A 49 -4.35 -1.69 -10.88
CA LEU A 49 -5.61 -1.62 -10.12
C LEU A 49 -6.32 -0.28 -10.35
N THR A 50 -5.56 0.80 -10.46
CA THR A 50 -6.09 2.14 -10.76
C THR A 50 -6.64 2.22 -12.18
N GLU A 51 -5.91 1.73 -13.18
CA GLU A 51 -6.31 1.70 -14.59
C GLU A 51 -7.56 0.85 -14.82
N THR A 52 -7.68 -0.28 -14.10
CA THR A 52 -8.83 -1.17 -14.17
C THR A 52 -10.03 -0.69 -13.35
N GLN A 53 -9.92 0.47 -12.69
CA GLN A 53 -10.94 1.05 -11.82
C GLN A 53 -11.41 0.08 -10.72
N LEU A 54 -10.50 -0.79 -10.25
CA LEU A 54 -10.74 -1.67 -9.12
C LEU A 54 -10.51 -0.89 -7.83
N GLU A 55 -11.43 -1.01 -6.87
CA GLU A 55 -11.21 -0.46 -5.53
C GLU A 55 -10.15 -1.29 -4.79
N TYR A 56 -9.17 -0.61 -4.19
CA TYR A 56 -8.14 -1.23 -3.38
C TYR A 56 -7.65 -0.27 -2.29
N PHE A 57 -7.00 -0.84 -1.28
CA PHE A 57 -6.29 -0.08 -0.25
C PHE A 57 -4.90 -0.69 -0.05
N VAL A 58 -3.93 0.16 0.30
CA VAL A 58 -2.56 -0.27 0.60
C VAL A 58 -2.42 -0.42 2.12
N ILE A 59 -1.99 -1.60 2.57
CA ILE A 59 -1.65 -1.84 3.98
C ILE A 59 -0.13 -1.85 4.15
N THR A 60 0.40 -0.86 4.85
CA THR A 60 1.80 -0.90 5.29
C THR A 60 1.98 -1.92 6.43
N PRO A 61 2.96 -2.83 6.35
CA PRO A 61 3.30 -3.77 7.43
C PRO A 61 3.60 -3.03 8.74
N LYS A 62 3.20 -3.60 9.89
CA LYS A 62 3.38 -2.95 11.21
C LYS A 62 4.83 -2.50 11.48
N SER A 63 5.81 -3.30 11.07
CA SER A 63 7.25 -3.01 11.22
C SER A 63 7.74 -1.82 10.40
N GLN A 64 7.04 -1.47 9.32
CA GLN A 64 7.38 -0.37 8.41
C GLN A 64 6.49 0.86 8.63
N ARG A 65 5.50 0.79 9.53
CA ARG A 65 4.66 1.95 9.84
C ARG A 65 5.50 2.99 10.57
N PRO A 66 5.46 4.27 10.15
CA PRO A 66 6.16 5.32 10.88
C PRO A 66 5.62 5.41 12.32
N LEU A 67 6.52 5.52 13.29
CA LEU A 67 6.16 5.74 14.69
C LEU A 67 5.70 7.19 14.86
N LYS A 68 4.42 7.38 15.22
CA LYS A 68 3.93 8.67 15.71
C LYS A 68 4.02 8.68 17.24
N ALA A 69 5.10 9.25 17.77
CA ALA A 69 5.24 9.52 19.19
C ALA A 69 4.72 10.93 19.49
N VAL A 70 3.88 11.07 20.52
CA VAL A 70 3.44 12.38 21.04
C VAL A 70 4.04 12.53 22.43
N LEU A 71 5.01 13.44 22.56
CA LEU A 71 5.64 13.76 23.83
C LEU A 71 4.91 14.94 24.47
N LYS A 72 4.37 14.74 25.68
CA LYS A 72 3.79 15.83 26.49
C LYS A 72 4.89 16.47 27.33
N GLY A 73 4.82 17.79 27.53
CA GLY A 73 5.76 18.51 28.39
C GLY A 73 7.02 19.06 27.71
N ILE A 74 7.07 19.12 26.36
CA ILE A 74 8.11 19.90 25.68
C ILE A 74 7.84 21.39 25.97
N PRO A 75 8.76 22.11 26.63
CA PRO A 75 8.59 23.54 26.86
C PRO A 75 8.50 24.27 25.51
N PRO A 76 7.65 25.32 25.36
CA PRO A 76 7.52 26.08 24.12
C PRO A 76 8.83 26.70 23.59
N THR A 77 9.90 26.64 24.37
CA THR A 77 11.19 27.29 24.14
C THR A 77 12.09 26.58 23.11
N ILE A 78 11.83 25.32 22.74
CA ILE A 78 12.60 24.63 21.68
C ILE A 78 11.99 24.93 20.30
N LEU A 79 11.87 26.22 19.98
CA LEU A 79 11.87 26.73 18.61
C LEU A 79 13.17 27.50 18.41
N LEU A 80 14.30 26.85 18.72
CA LEU A 80 15.61 27.46 18.53
C LEU A 80 15.98 27.47 17.05
N ARG A 81 15.83 28.67 16.49
CA ARG A 81 16.52 29.26 15.32
C ARG A 81 16.63 28.36 14.09
N ARG A 82 15.83 28.67 13.08
CA ARG A 82 16.26 28.47 11.68
C ARG A 82 17.60 29.20 11.51
N SER A 83 18.69 28.45 11.49
CA SER A 83 19.98 28.92 10.98
C SER A 83 19.80 29.17 9.49
N ASN A 84 19.38 30.39 9.11
CA ASN A 84 19.77 30.92 7.82
C ASN A 84 21.28 31.08 7.89
N ARG A 85 22.00 30.23 7.15
CA ARG A 85 23.38 30.51 6.75
C ARG A 85 23.34 30.77 5.26
N ASP A 86 23.71 32.00 4.93
CA ASP A 86 24.16 32.45 3.61
C ASP A 86 25.35 31.61 3.12
#